data_AF-A0A2N1QMF5-F1
#
_entry.id   AF-A0A2N1QMF5-F1
#
_cell.length_a   1.000
_cell.length_b   1.000
_cell.length_c   1.000
_cell.angle_alpha   90.00
_cell.angle_beta   90.00
_cell.angle_gamma   90.00
#
_symmetry.space_group_name_H-M   'P 1'
#
loop_
_entity.id
_entity.type
_entity.pdbx_description
1 polymer ?
#
loop_
_entity_poly.entity_id
_entity_poly.type
_entity_poly.pdbx_seq_one_letter_code
_entity_poly.pdbx_strand_id
1 'polypeptide(L)' 'MIVADLLKKNLFPDFQILAGSGGVGREISAVSVLEAPDADRWMRGGEFLVGSGFVFKDDPEQLT' A
#
# COMPACT_ATOMS: atom_id res chain seq x y z
N MET A 1 11.61 5.25 -7.57
CA MET A 1 11.76 4.51 -6.30
C MET A 1 11.03 3.18 -6.46
N ILE A 2 11.62 2.07 -6.02
CA ILE A 2 10.94 0.77 -6.08
C ILE A 2 10.31 0.43 -4.72
N VAL A 3 9.36 -0.50 -4.70
CA VAL A 3 8.70 -0.95 -3.45
C VAL A 3 9.72 -1.40 -2.40
N ALA A 4 10.77 -2.12 -2.79
CA ALA A 4 11.81 -2.56 -1.87
C ALA A 4 12.55 -1.40 -1.16
N ASP A 5 12.56 -0.19 -1.74
CA ASP A 5 13.18 0.96 -1.10
C ASP A 5 12.44 1.37 0.18
N LEU A 6 11.11 1.17 0.26
CA LEU A 6 10.29 1.47 1.44
C LEU A 6 10.62 0.60 2.65
N LEU A 7 11.21 -0.58 2.43
CA LEU A 7 11.53 -1.54 3.48
C LEU A 7 12.93 -1.33 4.05
N LYS A 8 13.67 -0.33 3.55
CA LYS A 8 14.98 0.02 4.08
C LYS A 8 14.81 0.57 5.50
N LYS A 9 15.56 0.01 6.44
CA LYS A 9 15.50 0.33 7.89
C LYS A 9 15.70 1.80 8.24
N ASN A 10 16.26 2.60 7.34
CA ASN A 10 16.44 4.03 7.53
C ASN A 10 15.20 4.87 7.21
N LEU A 11 14.18 4.30 6.56
CA LEU A 11 12.93 4.97 6.23
C LEU A 11 11.80 4.48 7.13
N PHE A 12 11.59 3.17 7.20
CA PHE A 12 10.50 2.56 7.96
C PHE A 12 10.98 1.26 8.64
N PRO A 13 11.53 1.34 9.86
CA PRO A 13 12.15 0.18 10.51
C PRO A 13 11.16 -0.95 10.83
N ASP A 14 9.88 -0.62 10.98
CA ASP A 14 8.82 -1.56 11.39
C ASP A 14 7.89 -1.98 10.25
N PHE A 15 8.20 -1.61 9.00
CA PHE A 15 7.40 -2.04 7.86
C PHE A 15 7.57 -3.53 7.58
N GLN A 16 6.44 -4.22 7.41
CA GLN A 16 6.38 -5.64 7.09
C GLN A 16 5.57 -5.85 5.82
N ILE A 17 6.05 -6.76 4.95
CA ILE A 17 5.25 -7.24 3.83
C ILE A 17 4.31 -8.31 4.36
N LEU A 18 2.99 -8.07 4.26
CA LEU A 18 1.97 -9.05 4.60
C LEU A 18 1.61 -9.96 3.42
N ALA A 19 1.68 -9.44 2.18
CA ALA A 19 1.38 -10.16 0.96
C ALA A 19 2.10 -9.56 -0.26
N GLY A 20 2.07 -10.24 -1.40
CA GLY A 20 2.53 -9.67 -2.68
C GLY A 20 4.05 -9.46 -2.80
N SER A 21 4.86 -10.22 -2.06
CA SER A 21 6.34 -10.11 -2.05
C SER A 21 6.98 -10.24 -3.44
N GLY A 22 6.34 -10.93 -4.40
CA GLY A 22 6.80 -10.97 -5.80
C GLY A 22 6.77 -9.61 -6.52
N GLY A 23 6.13 -8.59 -5.95
CA GLY A 23 6.01 -7.25 -6.51
C GLY A 23 7.06 -6.23 -6.03
N VAL A 24 8.00 -6.61 -5.17
CA VAL A 24 8.93 -5.66 -4.52
C VAL A 24 9.85 -4.89 -5.48
N GLY A 25 10.05 -5.40 -6.71
CA GLY A 25 10.82 -4.73 -7.76
C GLY A 25 10.03 -3.71 -8.59
N ARG A 26 8.72 -3.52 -8.34
CA ARG A 26 7.89 -2.57 -9.11
C ARG A 26 8.22 -1.13 -8.73
N GLU A 27 8.11 -0.25 -9.71
CA GLU A 27 8.26 1.19 -9.50
C GLU A 27 7.04 1.80 -8.83
N ILE A 28 7.29 2.81 -8.00
CA ILE A 28 6.30 3.71 -7.42
C ILE A 28 6.45 5.06 -8.11
N SER A 29 5.38 5.52 -8.76
CA SER A 29 5.32 6.79 -9.49
C SER A 29 4.54 7.89 -8.76
N ALA A 30 3.70 7.54 -7.79
CA ALA A 30 2.94 8.50 -6.99
C ALA A 30 2.61 7.96 -5.59
N VAL A 31 2.23 8.86 -4.68
CA VAL A 31 1.75 8.54 -3.33
C VAL A 31 0.33 9.10 -3.20
N SER A 32 -0.60 8.28 -2.73
CA SER A 32 -2.02 8.62 -2.62
C SER A 32 -2.56 8.16 -1.26
N VAL A 33 -3.55 8.89 -0.72
CA VAL A 33 -4.16 8.58 0.58
C VAL A 33 -5.47 7.82 0.38
N LEU A 34 -5.66 6.73 1.12
CA LEU A 34 -6.84 5.86 1.06
C LEU A 34 -7.72 6.07 2.31
N GLU A 35 -8.75 6.91 2.20
CA GLU A 35 -9.71 7.15 3.29
C GLU A 35 -11.18 7.01 2.84
N ALA A 36 -11.42 6.60 1.58
CA ALA A 36 -12.75 6.35 1.04
C ALA A 36 -12.89 4.86 0.66
N PRO A 37 -14.04 4.22 0.95
CA PRO A 37 -14.27 2.80 0.64
C PRO A 37 -14.38 2.52 -0.86
N ASP A 38 -14.63 3.53 -1.69
CA ASP A 38 -14.73 3.45 -3.16
C ASP A 38 -13.51 4.06 -3.87
N ALA A 39 -12.40 4.24 -3.15
CA ALA A 39 -11.18 4.80 -3.70
C ALA A 39 -10.57 3.94 -4.82
N ASP A 40 -10.91 2.65 -4.86
CA ASP A 40 -10.51 1.72 -5.92
C ASP A 40 -10.93 2.19 -7.31
N ARG A 41 -12.07 2.86 -7.42
CA ARG A 41 -12.60 3.41 -8.68
C ARG A 41 -11.73 4.52 -9.28
N TRP A 42 -10.83 5.07 -8.49
CA TRP A 42 -9.99 6.22 -8.85
C TRP A 42 -8.51 5.87 -8.95
N MET A 43 -8.12 4.65 -8.57
CA MET A 43 -6.75 4.18 -8.64
C MET A 43 -6.30 4.05 -10.10
N ARG A 44 -5.10 4.53 -10.40
CA ARG A 44 -4.47 4.48 -11.74
C ARG A 44 -3.35 3.46 -11.81
N GLY A 45 -2.87 2.97 -10.66
CA GLY A 45 -1.77 2.03 -10.56
C GLY A 45 -0.41 2.73 -10.54
N GLY A 46 0.61 2.02 -10.04
CA GLY A 46 1.93 2.60 -9.77
C GLY A 46 1.95 3.51 -8.53
N GLU A 47 0.88 3.48 -7.73
CA GLU A 47 0.71 4.33 -6.56
C GLU A 47 1.10 3.59 -5.27
N PHE A 48 1.72 4.30 -4.34
CA PHE A 48 1.87 3.87 -2.96
C PHE A 48 0.73 4.44 -2.13
N LEU A 49 -0.18 3.56 -1.69
CA LEU A 49 -1.37 3.94 -0.93
C LEU A 49 -1.06 3.97 0.56
N VAL A 50 -1.43 5.07 1.22
CA VAL A 50 -1.30 5.25 2.66
C VAL A 50 -2.67 5.49 3.25
N GLY A 51 -3.06 4.69 4.24
CA GLY A 51 -4.32 4.86 4.96
C GLY A 51 -4.25 4.15 6.29
N SER A 52 -5.19 4.46 7.17
CA SER A 52 -5.31 3.79 8.47
C SER A 52 -5.80 2.34 8.38
N GLY A 53 -6.29 1.92 7.21
CA GLY A 53 -7.00 0.65 7.03
C GLY A 53 -8.43 0.68 7.57
N PHE A 54 -8.92 1.83 8.07
CA PHE A 54 -10.27 1.96 8.63
C PHE A 54 -11.38 1.60 7.63
N VAL A 55 -11.13 1.80 6.34
CA VAL A 55 -12.06 1.43 5.25
C VAL A 55 -12.40 -0.08 5.26
N PHE A 56 -11.56 -0.93 5.85
CA PHE A 56 -11.77 -2.38 5.96
C PHE A 56 -12.38 -2.81 7.31
N LYS A 57 -12.70 -1.88 8.22
CA LYS A 57 -13.14 -2.19 9.59
C LYS A 57 -14.40 -3.07 9.62
N ASP A 58 -15.36 -2.81 8.75
CA ASP A 58 -16.66 -3.50 8.75
C ASP A 58 -16.66 -4.75 7.85
N ASP A 59 -15.63 -4.94 7.03
CA ASP A 59 -15.42 -6.12 6.18
C ASP A 59 -13.93 -6.49 6.05
N PRO A 60 -13.33 -7.11 7.10
CA PRO A 60 -11.90 -7.43 7.12
C PRO A 60 -11.47 -8.49 6.10
N GLU A 61 -12.40 -9.29 5.55
CA GLU A 61 -12.09 -10.33 4.56
C GLU A 61 -11.55 -9.74 3.25
N GLN A 62 -11.78 -8.44 3.00
CA GLN A 62 -11.20 -7.72 1.86
C GLN A 62 -9.67 -7.59 1.90
N LEU A 63 -9.03 -7.88 3.05
CA LEU A 63 -7.57 -7.86 3.20
C LEU A 63 -6.87 -9.19 2.85
N THR A 64 -7.63 -10.26 2.61
CA THR A 64 -7.15 -11.64 2.37
C THR A 64 -7.25 -12.07 0.92
#